data_AF-D4M155-F1
#
_entry.id   AF-D4M155-F1
#
_cell.length_a   1.000
_cell.length_b   1.000
_cell.length_c   1.000
_cell.angle_alpha   90.00
_cell.angle_beta   90.00
_cell.angle_gamma   90.00
#
_symmetry.space_group_name_H-M   'P 1'
#
loop_
_entity.id
_entity.type
_entity.pdbx_description
1 polymer ?
#
loop_
_entity_poly.entity_id
_entity_poly.type
_entity_poly.pdbx_seq_one_letter_code
_entity_poly.pdbx_strand_id
1 'polypeptide(L)'
;MKVKPFRLEEEDEKIIQKVQEEQGLKSEAAALRYILRQYSKNEKTVNGISMEVFRKMEEMQELTLDILNTILIDSRFDVCYPVSEEESEVLIKLKDHRKKKLANLKQKKDYKNKKKGV
;
A
#
# COMPACT_ATOMS: atom_id res chain seq x y z
N MET A 1 4.51 26.65 28.02
CA MET A 1 3.68 26.51 26.81
C MET A 1 3.70 27.84 26.07
N LYS A 2 3.82 27.85 24.73
CA LYS A 2 3.68 29.08 23.93
C LYS A 2 2.26 29.15 23.38
N VAL A 3 1.59 30.30 23.51
CA VAL A 3 0.29 30.55 22.90
C VAL A 3 0.53 30.94 21.44
N LYS A 4 -0.12 30.24 20.52
CA LYS A 4 -0.01 30.51 19.09
C LYS A 4 -1.43 30.58 18.51
N PRO A 5 -1.88 31.74 18.01
CA PRO A 5 -3.16 31.86 17.35
C PRO A 5 -3.07 31.28 15.93
N PHE A 6 -4.13 30.60 15.50
CA PHE A 6 -4.27 30.05 14.15
C PHE A 6 -5.63 30.44 13.60
N ARG A 7 -5.75 30.52 12.27
CA ARG A 7 -7.04 30.60 11.59
C ARG A 7 -7.35 29.21 11.07
N LEU A 8 -8.58 28.75 11.29
CA LEU A 8 -9.08 27.46 10.88
C LEU A 8 -10.35 27.67 10.04
N GLU A 9 -10.60 26.77 9.10
CA GLU A 9 -11.87 26.73 8.41
C GLU A 9 -12.95 26.10 9.30
N GLU A 10 -14.22 26.42 9.07
CA GLU A 10 -15.33 25.85 9.87
C GLU A 10 -15.39 24.32 9.80
N GLU A 11 -14.91 23.73 8.69
CA GLU A 11 -14.82 22.28 8.51
C GLU A 11 -13.78 21.66 9.44
N ASP A 12 -12.63 22.33 9.61
CA ASP A 12 -11.57 21.88 10.51
C ASP A 12 -12.01 21.94 11.98
N GLU A 13 -12.77 22.97 12.34
CA GLU A 13 -13.32 23.14 13.69
C GLU A 13 -14.30 22.00 14.04
N LYS A 14 -15.16 21.61 13.09
CA LYS A 14 -16.06 20.46 13.24
C LYS A 14 -15.30 19.15 13.48
N ILE A 15 -14.15 18.98 12.83
CA ILE A 15 -13.29 17.80 13.05
C ILE A 15 -12.72 17.81 14.47
N ILE A 16 -12.24 18.96 14.94
CA ILE A 16 -11.67 19.09 16.29
C ILE A 16 -12.74 18.80 17.35
N GLN A 17 -13.96 19.33 17.18
CA GLN A 17 -15.09 19.09 18.08
C GLN A 17 -15.49 17.60 18.11
N LYS A 18 -15.61 16.96 16.95
CA LYS A 18 -15.85 15.51 16.87
C LYS A 18 -14.80 14.71 17.64
N VAL A 19 -13.53 14.99 17.41
CA VAL A 19 -12.43 14.29 18.09
C VAL A 19 -12.48 14.57 19.60
N GLN A 20 -12.89 15.77 20.01
CA GLN A 20 -13.06 16.09 21.42
C GLN A 20 -14.15 15.25 22.08
N GLU A 21 -15.33 15.14 21.45
CA GLU A 21 -16.45 14.34 21.94
C GLU A 21 -16.12 12.84 21.95
N GLU A 22 -15.61 12.31 20.83
CA GLU A 22 -15.27 10.89 20.67
C GLU A 22 -14.22 10.42 21.69
N GLN A 23 -13.28 11.29 22.05
CA GLN A 23 -12.20 10.97 22.98
C GLN A 23 -12.47 11.46 24.42
N GLY A 24 -13.63 12.07 24.69
CA GLY A 24 -14.00 12.59 26.01
C GLY A 24 -13.03 13.66 26.54
N LEU A 25 -12.49 14.50 25.67
CA LEU A 25 -11.44 15.47 26.01
C LEU A 25 -12.03 16.77 26.58
N LYS A 26 -11.38 17.30 27.61
CA LYS A 26 -11.87 18.48 28.36
C LYS A 26 -11.70 19.82 27.63
N SER A 27 -10.96 19.86 26.52
CA SER A 27 -10.74 21.10 25.76
C SER A 27 -10.36 20.82 24.31
N GLU A 28 -10.72 21.74 23.42
CA GLU A 28 -10.30 21.71 22.02
C GLU A 28 -8.78 21.70 21.87
N ALA A 29 -8.05 22.43 22.71
CA ALA A 29 -6.59 22.41 22.73
C ALA A 29 -6.00 21.03 23.11
N ALA A 30 -6.75 20.21 23.85
CA ALA A 30 -6.38 18.82 24.11
C ALA A 30 -6.70 17.92 22.90
N ALA A 31 -7.83 18.14 22.23
CA ALA A 31 -8.19 17.45 20.98
C ALA A 31 -7.17 17.74 19.86
N LEU A 32 -6.80 19.00 19.66
CA LEU A 32 -5.78 19.38 18.68
C LEU A 32 -4.42 18.74 18.99
N ARG A 33 -4.00 18.72 20.27
CA ARG A 33 -2.77 18.03 20.68
C ARG A 33 -2.84 16.53 20.47
N TYR A 34 -4.01 15.94 20.70
CA TYR A 34 -4.25 14.53 20.44
C TYR A 34 -4.09 14.23 18.94
N ILE A 35 -4.75 15.00 18.08
CA ILE A 35 -4.66 14.87 16.61
C ILE A 35 -3.20 14.96 16.15
N LEU A 36 -2.44 15.98 16.59
CA LEU A 36 -1.03 16.15 16.23
C LEU A 36 -0.16 14.96 16.67
N ARG A 37 -0.41 14.41 17.86
CA ARG A 37 0.30 13.22 18.36
C ARG A 37 -0.08 11.96 17.59
N GLN A 38 -1.35 11.80 17.23
CA GLN A 38 -1.80 10.66 16.44
C GLN A 38 -1.23 10.71 15.03
N TYR A 39 -1.18 11.89 14.41
CA TYR A 39 -0.53 12.06 13.11
C TYR A 39 0.94 11.61 13.15
N SER A 40 1.70 12.09 14.14
CA SER A 40 3.10 11.70 14.32
C SER A 40 3.28 10.19 14.63
N LYS A 41 2.35 9.57 15.36
CA LYS A 41 2.38 8.12 15.61
C LYS A 41 2.04 7.31 14.37
N ASN A 42 0.99 7.70 13.64
CA ASN A 42 0.55 7.03 12.42
C ASN A 42 1.61 7.09 11.32
N GLU A 43 2.32 8.20 11.19
CA GLU A 43 3.43 8.32 10.24
C GLU A 43 4.54 7.30 10.52
N LYS A 44 4.86 7.06 11.81
CA LYS A 44 5.86 6.06 12.21
C LYS A 44 5.37 4.62 12.06
N THR A 45 4.11 4.34 12.40
CA THR A 45 3.56 2.97 12.32
C THR A 45 3.26 2.55 10.89
N VAL A 46 2.72 3.44 10.05
CA VAL A 46 2.46 3.15 8.63
C VAL A 46 3.78 2.88 7.90
N ASN A 47 4.81 3.69 8.15
CA ASN A 47 6.13 3.44 7.57
C ASN A 47 6.77 2.14 8.10
N GLY A 48 6.62 1.84 9.39
CA GLY A 48 7.13 0.61 9.99
C GLY A 48 6.44 -0.66 9.47
N ILE A 49 5.11 -0.66 9.41
CA ILE A 49 4.31 -1.79 8.89
C ILE A 49 4.60 -2.00 7.40
N SER A 50 4.68 -0.91 6.63
CA SER A 50 5.02 -0.95 5.21
C SER A 50 6.39 -1.62 5.00
N MET A 51 7.43 -1.18 5.73
CA MET A 51 8.77 -1.74 5.63
C MET A 51 8.85 -3.22 6.05
N GLU A 52 8.14 -3.63 7.09
CA GLU A 52 8.13 -5.04 7.53
C GLU A 52 7.46 -5.96 6.49
N VAL A 53 6.39 -5.49 5.85
CA VAL A 53 5.72 -6.21 4.76
C VAL A 53 6.65 -6.34 3.54
N PHE A 54 7.34 -5.27 3.16
CA PHE A 54 8.32 -5.31 2.07
C PHE A 54 9.45 -6.29 2.36
N ARG A 55 9.99 -6.27 3.58
CA ARG A 55 11.06 -7.19 3.97
C ARG A 55 10.62 -8.65 3.92
N LYS A 56 9.42 -8.98 4.43
CA LYS A 56 8.88 -10.35 4.33
C LYS A 56 8.64 -10.77 2.87
N MET A 57 8.27 -9.84 2.01
CA MET A 57 8.10 -10.10 0.59
C MET A 57 9.45 -10.41 -0.10
N GLU A 58 10.50 -9.70 0.28
CA GLU A 58 11.88 -9.92 -0.19
C GLU A 58 12.41 -11.27 0.30
N GLU A 59 12.30 -11.58 1.59
CA GLU A 59 12.70 -12.88 2.17
C GLU A 59 11.98 -14.06 1.47
N MET A 60 10.70 -13.90 1.14
CA MET A 60 9.94 -14.92 0.41
C MET A 60 10.38 -15.05 -1.06
N GLN A 61 10.74 -13.94 -1.72
CA GLN A 61 11.29 -13.97 -3.08
C GLN A 61 12.64 -14.67 -3.12
N GLU A 62 13.55 -14.36 -2.20
CA GLU A 62 14.86 -15.02 -2.09
C GLU A 62 14.70 -16.53 -1.90
N LEU A 63 13.88 -16.95 -0.93
CA LEU A 63 13.63 -18.38 -0.70
C LEU A 63 13.04 -19.09 -1.93
N THR A 64 12.17 -18.40 -2.67
CA THR A 64 11.57 -18.96 -3.89
C THR A 64 12.63 -19.15 -4.97
N LEU A 65 13.53 -18.19 -5.14
CA LEU A 65 14.65 -18.28 -6.09
C LEU A 65 15.61 -19.41 -5.70
N ASP A 66 15.92 -19.57 -4.41
CA ASP A 66 16.79 -20.65 -3.92
C ASP A 66 16.19 -22.04 -4.18
N ILE A 67 14.88 -22.20 -3.92
CA ILE A 67 14.16 -23.45 -4.22
C ILE A 67 14.22 -23.75 -5.73
N LEU A 68 13.93 -22.75 -6.57
CA LEU A 68 13.94 -22.92 -8.03
C LEU A 68 15.35 -23.27 -8.54
N ASN A 69 16.38 -22.57 -8.06
CA ASN A 69 17.76 -22.86 -8.40
C ASN A 69 18.17 -24.28 -7.98
N THR A 70 17.74 -24.72 -6.80
CA THR A 70 17.98 -26.10 -6.32
C THR A 70 17.35 -27.14 -7.26
N ILE A 71 16.09 -26.93 -7.68
CA ILE A 71 15.39 -27.83 -8.60
C ILE A 71 16.07 -27.87 -9.98
N LEU A 72 16.49 -26.71 -10.49
CA LEU A 72 17.16 -26.62 -11.80
C LEU A 72 18.50 -27.36 -11.81
N ILE A 73 19.30 -27.20 -10.75
CA ILE A 73 20.57 -27.91 -10.57
C ILE A 73 20.33 -29.42 -10.49
N ASP A 74 19.36 -29.87 -9.67
CA ASP A 74 19.02 -31.29 -9.53
C ASP A 74 18.56 -31.91 -10.87
N SER A 75 17.77 -31.16 -11.62
CA SER A 75 17.25 -31.56 -12.93
C SER A 75 18.29 -31.48 -14.06
N ARG A 76 19.54 -31.08 -13.76
CA ARG A 76 20.63 -30.85 -14.73
C ARG A 76 20.25 -29.91 -15.88
N PHE A 77 19.41 -28.92 -15.60
CA PHE A 77 19.21 -27.78 -16.49
C PHE A 77 20.25 -26.71 -16.17
N ASP A 78 21.49 -26.96 -16.61
CA ASP A 78 22.63 -26.08 -16.41
C ASP A 78 22.75 -24.99 -17.50
N VAL A 79 22.04 -25.15 -18.62
CA VAL A 79 22.01 -24.17 -19.71
C VAL A 79 20.93 -23.12 -19.45
N CYS A 80 21.36 -21.86 -19.29
CA CYS A 80 20.49 -20.72 -19.08
C CYS A 80 20.47 -19.83 -20.33
N TYR A 81 19.27 -19.55 -20.85
CA TYR A 81 19.07 -18.62 -21.95
C TYR A 81 18.47 -17.31 -21.44
N PRO A 82 18.94 -16.14 -21.92
CA PRO A 82 18.31 -14.88 -21.60
C PRO A 82 16.84 -14.87 -22.05
N VAL A 83 15.95 -14.34 -21.20
CA VAL A 83 14.52 -14.19 -21.53
C VAL A 83 14.30 -13.33 -22.80
N SER A 84 15.25 -12.44 -23.12
CA SER A 84 15.25 -11.63 -24.34
C SER A 84 15.46 -12.45 -25.61
N GLU A 85 16.08 -13.63 -25.49
CA GLU A 85 16.40 -14.51 -26.62
C GLU A 85 15.34 -15.61 -26.76
N GLU A 86 14.88 -16.18 -25.64
CA GLU A 86 13.85 -17.22 -25.64
C GLU A 86 12.94 -17.09 -24.40
N GLU A 87 11.78 -16.47 -24.57
CA GLU A 87 10.79 -16.31 -23.48
C GLU A 87 9.97 -17.61 -23.31
N SER A 88 9.90 -18.12 -22.08
CA SER A 88 9.06 -19.28 -21.74
C SER A 88 7.58 -19.04 -22.07
N GLU A 89 6.92 -20.04 -22.66
CA GLU A 89 5.47 -19.99 -22.95
C GLU A 89 4.62 -19.63 -21.73
N VAL A 90 5.04 -20.07 -20.54
CA VAL A 90 4.32 -19.80 -19.30
C VAL A 90 4.33 -18.30 -19.00
N LEU A 91 5.45 -17.62 -19.22
CA LEU A 91 5.59 -16.17 -19.02
C LEU A 91 4.74 -15.38 -20.02
N ILE A 92 4.71 -15.83 -21.28
CA ILE A 92 3.86 -15.24 -22.32
C ILE A 92 2.38 -15.32 -21.92
N LYS A 93 1.90 -16.52 -21.58
CA LYS A 93 0.52 -16.75 -21.12
C LYS A 93 0.19 -15.92 -19.89
N LEU A 94 1.10 -15.85 -18.92
CA LEU A 94 0.95 -15.07 -17.70
C LEU A 94 0.79 -13.56 -18.00
N LYS A 95 1.63 -12.99 -18.89
CA LYS A 95 1.53 -11.60 -19.33
C LYS A 95 0.16 -11.29 -19.92
N ASP A 96 -0.37 -12.19 -20.75
CA ASP A 96 -1.69 -12.02 -21.36
C ASP A 96 -2.84 -12.11 -20.36
N HIS A 97 -2.78 -13.06 -19.42
CA HIS A 97 -3.75 -13.12 -18.32
C HIS A 97 -3.73 -11.85 -17.47
N ARG A 98 -2.54 -11.30 -17.19
CA ARG A 98 -2.38 -10.06 -16.43
C ARG A 98 -2.98 -8.86 -17.18
N LYS A 99 -2.73 -8.74 -18.50
CA LYS A 99 -3.36 -7.71 -19.36
C LYS A 99 -4.88 -7.79 -19.31
N LYS A 100 -5.46 -8.99 -19.48
CA LYS A 100 -6.91 -9.21 -19.42
C LYS A 100 -7.48 -8.84 -18.05
N LYS A 101 -6.82 -9.24 -16.96
CA LYS A 101 -7.23 -8.90 -15.59
C LYS A 101 -7.25 -7.38 -15.36
N LEU A 102 -6.21 -6.66 -15.81
CA LEU A 102 -6.14 -5.20 -15.70
C LEU A 102 -7.24 -4.51 -16.52
N ALA A 103 -7.49 -4.97 -17.74
CA ALA A 103 -8.58 -4.46 -18.58
C ALA A 103 -9.95 -4.63 -17.89
N ASN A 104 -10.21 -5.81 -17.32
CA ASN A 104 -11.44 -6.07 -16.57
C ASN A 104 -11.60 -5.18 -15.34
N LEU A 105 -10.51 -4.92 -14.60
CA LEU A 105 -10.53 -4.00 -13.47
C LEU A 105 -10.82 -2.57 -13.90
N LYS A 106 -10.22 -2.11 -15.01
CA LYS A 106 -10.47 -0.79 -15.58
C LYS A 106 -11.94 -0.64 -16.00
N GLN A 107 -12.47 -1.61 -16.75
CA GLN A 107 -13.89 -1.62 -17.15
C GLN A 107 -14.85 -1.56 -15.96
N LYS A 108 -14.59 -2.33 -14.90
CA LYS A 108 -15.39 -2.30 -13.67
C LYS A 108 -15.34 -0.92 -12.99
N LYS A 109 -14.17 -0.28 -12.97
CA LYS A 109 -14.00 1.08 -12.42
C LYS A 109 -14.77 2.10 -13.25
N ASP A 110 -14.61 2.09 -14.56
CA ASP A 110 -15.26 3.02 -15.48
C ASP A 110 -16.79 2.89 -15.41
N TYR A 111 -17.30 1.67 -15.33
CA TYR A 111 -18.73 1.41 -15.13
C TYR A 111 -19.26 2.00 -13.82
N LYS A 112 -18.52 1.85 -12.72
CA LYS A 112 -18.89 2.44 -11.41
C LYS A 112 -18.90 3.97 -11.47
N ASN A 113 -17.93 4.59 -12.13
CA ASN A 113 -17.86 6.05 -12.28
C ASN A 113 -19.04 6.58 -13.09
N LYS A 114 -19.33 5.94 -14.23
CA LYS A 114 -20.48 6.29 -15.09
C LYS A 114 -21.82 6.17 -14.36
N LYS A 115 -21.97 5.17 -13.48
CA LYS A 115 -23.18 5.00 -12.65
C LYS A 115 -23.32 6.05 -11.54
N LYS A 116 -22.21 6.65 -11.09
CA LYS A 116 -22.19 7.67 -10.03
C LYS A 116 -22.31 9.10 -10.57
N GLY A 117 -22.40 9.29 -11.89
CA GLY A 117 -22.53 10.61 -12.50
C GLY A 117 -21.30 11.52 -12.32
N VAL A 118 -20.11 10.92 -12.14
CA VAL A 118 -18.82 11.62 -12.13
C VAL A 118 -18.13 11.45 -13.48
#